data_AF-A0AAD3HQ33-F1
#
_entry.id   AF-A0AAD3HQ33-F1
#
_cell.length_a   1.000
_cell.length_b   1.000
_cell.length_c   1.000
_cell.angle_alpha   90.00
_cell.angle_beta   90.00
_cell.angle_gamma   90.00
#
_symmetry.space_group_name_H-M   'P 1'
#
loop_
_entity.id
_entity.type
_entity.pdbx_description
1 polymer ?
#
loop_
_entity_poly.entity_id
_entity_poly.type
_entity_poly.pdbx_seq_one_letter_code
_entity_poly.pdbx_strand_id
1 'polypeptide(L)'
;MAPKSKDPPAPLRPIVLAGCIALLPIALAFFVVGAIGIHILLDAEDSSSLSRSDFGQAYKRLIAMNPFFSAFFLNGGMIGALFAGTKLWEHRAAVKRVKKAARSKKAITGGTTAAAAGASSEAKKDK
;
A
#
# COMPACT_ATOMS: atom_id res chain seq x y z
N MET A 1 4.72 -11.14 29.69
CA MET A 1 3.57 -10.51 28.98
C MET A 1 3.46 -11.13 27.60
N ALA A 2 2.45 -11.98 27.37
CA ALA A 2 2.25 -12.58 26.05
C ALA A 2 1.79 -11.49 25.06
N PRO A 3 2.37 -11.39 23.86
CA PRO A 3 1.93 -10.41 22.87
C PRO A 3 0.50 -10.75 22.45
N LYS A 4 -0.43 -9.79 22.65
CA LYS A 4 -1.82 -9.87 22.20
C LYS A 4 -1.86 -10.39 20.76
N SER A 5 -2.65 -11.43 20.54
CA SER A 5 -2.90 -12.04 19.24
C SER A 5 -3.20 -10.95 18.22
N LYS A 6 -2.34 -10.83 17.21
CA LYS A 6 -2.52 -9.92 16.07
C LYS A 6 -3.70 -10.42 15.27
N ASP A 7 -4.87 -9.84 15.47
CA ASP A 7 -5.99 -10.01 14.55
C ASP A 7 -5.49 -9.71 13.13
N PRO A 8 -5.82 -10.57 12.15
CA PRO A 8 -5.32 -10.41 10.80
C PRO A 8 -5.83 -9.07 10.24
N PRO A 9 -4.99 -8.29 9.54
CA PRO A 9 -5.39 -6.99 9.02
C PRO A 9 -6.60 -7.16 8.09
N ALA A 10 -7.66 -6.44 8.40
CA ALA A 10 -8.85 -6.38 7.56
C ALA A 10 -8.54 -5.65 6.24
N PRO A 11 -9.22 -6.00 5.13
CA PRO A 11 -9.07 -5.25 3.89
C PRO A 11 -9.44 -3.77 4.11
N LEU A 12 -8.60 -2.87 3.56
CA LEU A 12 -8.82 -1.43 3.54
C LEU A 12 -10.17 -1.09 2.89
N ARG A 13 -10.79 -0.01 3.38
CA ARG A 13 -11.97 0.58 2.74
C ARG A 13 -11.61 1.09 1.35
N PRO A 14 -12.51 1.01 0.35
CA PRO A 14 -12.22 1.42 -1.03
C PRO A 14 -11.69 2.85 -1.17
N ILE A 15 -12.23 3.78 -0.39
CA ILE A 15 -11.80 5.19 -0.38
C ILE A 15 -10.34 5.31 0.08
N VAL A 16 -9.96 4.59 1.13
CA VAL A 16 -8.59 4.60 1.67
C VAL A 16 -7.63 3.94 0.69
N LEU A 17 -8.05 2.86 0.03
CA LEU A 17 -7.27 2.20 -1.01
C LEU A 17 -6.99 3.15 -2.19
N ALA A 18 -8.01 3.82 -2.71
CA ALA A 18 -7.85 4.80 -3.79
C ALA A 18 -6.90 5.94 -3.37
N GLY A 19 -7.08 6.44 -2.13
CA GLY A 19 -6.17 7.42 -1.54
C GLY A 19 -4.72 6.95 -1.49
N CYS A 20 -4.45 5.73 -1.02
CA CYS A 20 -3.09 5.18 -0.98
C CYS A 20 -2.49 4.98 -2.38
N ILE A 21 -3.29 4.57 -3.38
CA ILE A 21 -2.83 4.41 -4.76
C ILE A 21 -2.45 5.75 -5.37
N ALA A 22 -3.24 6.80 -5.14
CA ALA A 22 -2.95 8.15 -5.62
C ALA A 22 -1.80 8.82 -4.85
N LEU A 23 -1.72 8.58 -3.53
CA LEU A 23 -0.69 9.18 -2.67
C LEU A 23 0.71 8.64 -2.97
N LEU A 24 0.83 7.35 -3.29
CA LEU A 24 2.13 6.71 -3.51
C LEU A 24 3.00 7.39 -4.60
N PRO A 25 2.52 7.62 -5.84
CA PRO A 25 3.32 8.29 -6.87
C PRO A 25 3.64 9.74 -6.50
N ILE A 26 2.72 10.44 -5.83
CA ILE A 26 2.94 11.82 -5.37
C ILE A 26 4.06 11.83 -4.32
N ALA A 27 3.98 10.98 -3.29
CA ALA A 27 4.98 10.90 -2.25
C ALA A 27 6.36 10.47 -2.80
N LEU A 28 6.39 9.55 -3.76
CA LEU A 28 7.62 9.16 -4.45
C LEU A 28 8.22 10.31 -5.25
N ALA A 29 7.40 11.09 -5.98
CA ALA A 29 7.89 12.26 -6.70
C ALA A 29 8.49 13.30 -5.75
N PHE A 30 7.82 13.58 -4.62
CA PHE A 30 8.33 14.49 -3.60
C PHE A 30 9.64 13.98 -3.00
N PHE A 31 9.74 12.69 -2.72
CA PHE A 31 10.98 12.08 -2.22
C PHE A 31 12.14 12.22 -3.23
N VAL A 32 11.89 11.91 -4.51
CA VAL A 32 12.90 12.03 -5.58
C VAL A 32 13.35 13.48 -5.74
N VAL A 33 12.41 14.43 -5.79
CA VAL A 33 12.72 15.86 -5.82
C VAL A 33 13.56 16.27 -4.61
N GLY A 34 13.19 15.82 -3.41
CA GLY A 34 13.96 16.05 -2.19
C GLY A 34 15.37 15.49 -2.26
N ALA A 35 15.53 14.24 -2.71
CA ALA A 35 16.84 13.58 -2.81
C ALA A 35 17.76 14.26 -3.83
N ILE A 36 17.23 14.59 -5.02
CA ILE A 36 17.93 15.37 -6.04
C ILE A 36 18.29 16.76 -5.49
N GLY A 37 17.35 17.39 -4.79
CA GLY A 37 17.53 18.68 -4.14
C GLY A 37 18.65 18.70 -3.11
N ILE A 38 18.78 17.65 -2.29
CA ILE A 38 19.92 17.50 -1.37
C ILE A 38 21.23 17.42 -2.13
N HIS A 39 21.27 16.68 -3.24
CA HIS A 39 22.49 16.61 -4.07
C HIS A 39 22.88 17.98 -4.63
N ILE A 40 21.90 18.82 -5.01
CA ILE A 40 22.13 20.21 -5.45
C ILE A 40 22.67 21.08 -4.30
N LEU A 41 22.15 20.90 -3.09
CA LEU A 41 22.55 21.68 -1.92
C LEU A 41 23.95 21.31 -1.43
N LEU A 42 24.37 20.05 -1.60
CA LEU A 42 25.71 19.58 -1.25
C LEU A 42 26.78 20.03 -2.27
N ASP A 43 26.37 20.40 -3.48
CA ASP A 43 27.25 20.90 -4.54
C ASP A 43 27.48 22.41 -4.38
N ALA A 44 28.33 22.77 -3.41
CA ALA A 44 28.66 24.15 -3.08
C ALA A 44 29.43 24.88 -4.20
N GLU A 45 30.18 24.15 -5.02
CA GLU A 45 31.00 24.70 -6.11
C GLU A 45 30.25 24.81 -7.45
N ASP A 46 28.94 24.49 -7.47
CA ASP A 46 28.13 24.43 -8.70
C ASP A 46 28.77 23.58 -9.81
N SER A 47 29.50 22.55 -9.40
CA SER A 47 30.30 21.71 -10.29
C SER A 47 29.40 20.85 -11.20
N SER A 48 28.25 20.42 -10.71
CA SER A 48 27.31 19.60 -11.48
C SER A 48 26.48 20.45 -12.46
N SER A 49 26.16 19.87 -13.62
CA SER A 49 25.21 20.46 -14.57
C SER A 49 23.80 20.60 -13.97
N LEU A 50 23.47 19.75 -13.01
CA LEU A 50 22.18 19.73 -12.34
C LEU A 50 21.99 20.96 -11.42
N SER A 51 23.01 21.34 -10.64
CA SER A 51 22.97 22.54 -9.81
C SER A 51 22.86 23.83 -10.62
N ARG A 52 23.47 23.86 -11.81
CA ARG A 52 23.44 24.99 -12.75
C ARG A 52 22.16 25.09 -13.57
N SER A 53 21.36 24.03 -13.62
CA SER A 53 20.10 24.02 -14.36
C SER A 53 19.06 24.96 -13.74
N ASP A 54 18.04 25.34 -14.53
CA ASP A 54 16.91 26.14 -14.05
C ASP A 54 16.22 25.51 -12.83
N PHE A 55 16.13 24.17 -12.81
CA PHE A 55 15.61 23.44 -11.67
C PHE A 55 16.51 23.61 -10.43
N GLY A 56 17.82 23.46 -10.58
CA GLY A 56 18.78 23.61 -9.48
C GLY A 56 18.74 25.01 -8.87
N GLN A 57 18.73 26.03 -9.71
CA GLN A 57 18.63 27.43 -9.28
C GLN A 57 17.28 27.74 -8.61
N ALA A 58 16.17 27.27 -9.18
CA ALA A 58 14.84 27.43 -8.59
C ALA A 58 14.72 26.70 -7.24
N TYR A 59 15.30 25.50 -7.13
CA TYR A 59 15.31 24.74 -5.89
C TYR A 59 16.14 25.44 -4.81
N LYS A 60 17.36 25.90 -5.13
CA LYS A 60 18.19 26.70 -4.20
C LYS A 60 17.44 27.95 -3.72
N ARG A 61 16.74 28.66 -4.62
CA ARG A 61 15.90 29.82 -4.26
C ARG A 61 14.75 29.44 -3.34
N LEU A 62 14.06 28.34 -3.60
CA LEU A 62 12.96 27.84 -2.76
C LEU A 62 13.45 27.51 -1.35
N ILE A 63 14.59 26.85 -1.23
CA ILE A 63 15.19 26.50 0.07
C ILE A 63 15.73 27.74 0.80
N ALA A 64 16.28 28.72 0.08
CA ALA A 64 16.72 29.97 0.68
C ALA A 64 15.54 30.77 1.29
N MET A 65 14.33 30.67 0.73
CA MET A 65 13.13 31.27 1.32
C MET A 65 12.68 30.51 2.58
N ASN A 66 12.72 29.18 2.55
CA ASN A 66 12.42 28.36 3.72
C ASN A 66 13.16 27.01 3.68
N PRO A 67 14.15 26.80 4.56
CA PRO A 67 14.90 25.55 4.62
C PRO A 67 14.04 24.32 4.90
N PHE A 68 12.86 24.49 5.50
CA PHE A 68 11.94 23.41 5.81
C PHE A 68 11.46 22.65 4.57
N PHE A 69 11.42 23.28 3.39
CA PHE A 69 10.97 22.61 2.17
C PHE A 69 11.86 21.43 1.80
N SER A 70 13.18 21.52 2.02
CA SER A 70 14.11 20.42 1.74
C SER A 70 13.79 19.20 2.60
N ALA A 71 13.62 19.42 3.91
CA ALA A 71 13.24 18.38 4.85
C ALA A 71 11.83 17.83 4.56
N PHE A 72 10.88 18.68 4.17
CA PHE A 72 9.53 18.28 3.83
C PHE A 72 9.48 17.38 2.59
N PHE A 73 10.19 17.74 1.51
CA PHE A 73 10.24 16.91 0.31
C PHE A 73 10.89 15.56 0.57
N LEU A 74 12.05 15.55 1.24
CA LEU A 74 12.77 14.33 1.53
C LEU A 74 12.05 13.46 2.57
N ASN A 75 11.81 13.97 3.78
CA ASN A 75 11.23 13.18 4.87
C ASN A 75 9.75 12.93 4.63
N GLY A 76 8.98 13.95 4.22
CA GLY A 76 7.56 13.82 3.94
C GLY A 76 7.29 12.89 2.76
N GLY A 77 8.08 13.00 1.70
CA GLY A 77 8.02 12.06 0.57
C GLY A 77 8.35 10.63 0.99
N MET A 78 9.44 10.43 1.74
CA MET A 78 9.85 9.10 2.22
C MET A 78 8.78 8.47 3.14
N ILE A 79 8.32 9.20 4.15
CA ILE A 79 7.30 8.71 5.09
C ILE A 79 6.00 8.41 4.36
N GLY A 80 5.55 9.30 3.46
CA GLY A 80 4.34 9.09 2.67
C GLY A 80 4.43 7.86 1.78
N ALA A 81 5.57 7.66 1.11
CA ALA A 81 5.79 6.51 0.24
C ALA A 81 5.83 5.20 1.03
N LEU A 82 6.54 5.16 2.16
CA LEU A 82 6.58 3.99 3.05
C LEU A 82 5.21 3.67 3.64
N PHE A 83 4.47 4.69 4.08
CA PHE A 83 3.12 4.51 4.62
C PHE A 83 2.17 3.95 3.55
N ALA A 84 2.11 4.55 2.36
CA ALA A 84 1.24 4.07 1.29
C ALA A 84 1.66 2.66 0.82
N GLY A 85 2.97 2.41 0.66
CA GLY A 85 3.50 1.12 0.26
C GLY A 85 3.18 0.01 1.26
N THR A 86 3.39 0.25 2.55
CA THR A 86 3.05 -0.72 3.61
C THR A 86 1.55 -1.00 3.66
N LYS A 87 0.70 0.03 3.58
CA LYS A 87 -0.77 -0.13 3.56
C LYS A 87 -1.26 -0.93 2.35
N LEU A 88 -0.71 -0.67 1.17
CA LEU A 88 -1.03 -1.43 -0.04
C LEU A 88 -0.57 -2.89 0.06
N TRP A 89 0.60 -3.13 0.65
CA TRP A 89 1.09 -4.48 0.92
C TRP A 89 0.18 -5.24 1.88
N GLU A 90 -0.16 -4.63 3.01
CA GLU A 90 -1.09 -5.18 4.01
C GLU A 90 -2.45 -5.52 3.37
N HIS A 91 -2.99 -4.60 2.57
CA HIS A 91 -4.23 -4.83 1.83
C HIS A 91 -4.12 -6.04 0.89
N ARG A 92 -3.03 -6.14 0.12
CA ARG A 92 -2.81 -7.27 -0.79
C ARG A 92 -2.69 -8.60 -0.03
N ALA A 93 -2.05 -8.59 1.14
CA ALA A 93 -1.98 -9.75 2.02
C ALA A 93 -3.35 -10.15 2.58
N ALA A 94 -4.14 -9.17 3.03
CA ALA A 94 -5.50 -9.37 3.53
C ALA A 94 -6.42 -9.98 2.45
N VAL A 95 -6.41 -9.43 1.23
CA VAL A 95 -7.21 -9.95 0.10
C VAL A 95 -6.83 -11.39 -0.25
N LYS A 96 -5.54 -11.74 -0.26
CA LYS A 96 -5.10 -13.13 -0.48
C LYS A 96 -5.63 -14.08 0.60
N ARG A 97 -5.63 -13.64 1.87
CA ARG A 97 -6.13 -14.44 3.01
C ARG A 97 -7.66 -14.63 2.94
N VAL A 98 -8.41 -13.57 2.65
CA VAL A 98 -9.88 -13.65 2.47
C VAL A 98 -10.25 -14.59 1.31
N LYS A 99 -9.56 -14.50 0.17
CA LYS A 99 -9.78 -15.41 -0.97
C LYS A 99 -9.49 -16.88 -0.61
N LYS A 100 -8.45 -17.16 0.18
CA LYS A 100 -8.13 -18.52 0.65
C LYS A 100 -9.22 -19.05 1.59
N ALA A 101 -9.68 -18.25 2.55
CA ALA A 101 -10.77 -18.62 3.46
C ALA A 101 -12.10 -18.85 2.72
N ALA A 102 -12.44 -18.02 1.72
CA ALA A 102 -13.63 -18.19 0.91
C ALA A 102 -13.60 -19.48 0.07
N ARG A 103 -12.43 -19.87 -0.46
CA ARG A 103 -12.25 -21.14 -1.19
C ARG A 103 -12.42 -22.36 -0.27
N SER A 104 -11.84 -22.32 0.92
CA SER A 104 -12.02 -23.40 1.91
C SER A 104 -13.47 -23.53 2.37
N LYS A 105 -14.20 -22.41 2.55
CA LYS A 105 -15.61 -22.45 2.92
C LYS A 105 -16.49 -23.03 1.81
N LYS A 106 -16.24 -22.66 0.55
CA LYS A 106 -16.96 -23.20 -0.63
C LYS A 106 -16.74 -24.71 -0.82
N ALA A 107 -15.56 -25.23 -0.47
CA ALA A 107 -15.27 -26.66 -0.52
C ALA A 107 -16.05 -27.47 0.55
N ILE A 108 -16.30 -26.87 1.73
CA ILE A 108 -17.02 -27.53 2.82
C ILE A 108 -18.54 -27.54 2.57
N THR A 109 -19.12 -26.44 2.07
CA THR A 109 -20.57 -26.37 1.77
C THR A 109 -20.97 -27.08 0.48
N GLY A 110 -20.02 -27.32 -0.45
CA GLY A 110 -20.28 -28.09 -1.68
C GLY A 110 -20.26 -29.61 -1.48
N GLY A 111 -19.70 -30.11 -0.37
CA GLY A 111 -19.63 -31.54 -0.06
C GLY A 111 -20.79 -32.07 0.79
N THR A 112 -21.55 -31.20 1.47
CA THR A 112 -22.59 -31.61 2.43
C THR A 112 -23.98 -31.78 1.81
N THR A 113 -24.22 -31.29 0.60
CA THR A 113 -25.51 -31.46 -0.10
C THR A 113 -25.57 -32.69 -1.01
N ALA A 114 -24.44 -33.35 -1.31
CA ALA A 114 -24.41 -34.56 -2.13
C ALA A 114 -24.80 -35.84 -1.34
N ALA A 115 -24.76 -35.82 -0.01
CA ALA A 115 -25.05 -36.99 0.82
C ALA A 115 -26.53 -37.14 1.24
N ALA A 116 -27.36 -36.11 1.04
CA ALA A 116 -28.75 -36.11 1.50
C ALA A 116 -29.78 -36.55 0.44
N ALA A 117 -29.38 -36.74 -0.82
CA ALA A 117 -30.29 -37.10 -1.92
C ALA A 117 -30.47 -38.62 -2.13
N GLY A 118 -29.73 -39.47 -1.40
CA GLY A 118 -29.75 -40.93 -1.59
C GLY A 118 -30.71 -41.72 -0.69
N ALA A 119 -31.38 -41.10 0.28
CA ALA A 119 -32.06 -41.84 1.36
C ALA A 119 -33.62 -41.87 1.28
N SER A 120 -34.25 -41.35 0.23
CA SER A 120 -35.72 -41.20 0.17
C SER A 120 -36.43 -41.98 -0.94
N SER A 121 -35.83 -43.06 -1.46
CA SER A 121 -36.36 -43.81 -2.63
C SER A 121 -36.81 -45.25 -2.33
N GLU A 122 -37.19 -45.59 -1.10
CA GLU A 122 -37.55 -47.00 -0.79
C GLU A 122 -38.64 -47.13 0.29
N ALA A 123 -39.82 -46.54 0.06
CA ALA A 123 -41.00 -46.84 0.88
C ALA A 123 -42.32 -46.42 0.21
N LYS A 124 -42.72 -47.11 -0.88
CA LYS A 124 -44.14 -47.18 -1.27
C LYS A 124 -44.39 -48.30 -2.28
N LYS A 125 -44.58 -49.51 -1.77
CA LYS A 125 -45.42 -50.52 -2.39
C LYS A 125 -46.09 -51.30 -1.26
N ASP A 126 -47.32 -51.70 -1.49
CA ASP A 126 -48.20 -52.49 -0.61
C ASP A 126 -49.13 -51.67 0.30
N LYS A 127 -50.22 -51.19 -0.31
CA LYS A 127 -51.57 -51.61 0.07
C LYS A 127 -52.58 -51.30 -1.03
#